data_AF-A0A937D5P4-F1
#
_entry.id   AF-A0A937D5P4-F1
#
_cell.length_a   1.000
_cell.length_b   1.000
_cell.length_c   1.000
_cell.angle_alpha   90.00
_cell.angle_beta   90.00
_cell.angle_gamma   90.00
#
_symmetry.space_group_name_H-M   'P 1'
#
loop_
_entity.id
_entity.type
_entity.pdbx_description
1 polymer ?
#
loop_
_entity_poly.entity_id
_entity_poly.type
_entity_poly.pdbx_seq_one_letter_code
_entity_poly.pdbx_strand_id
1 'polypeptide(L)'
;MIIQLAETELKTKFGDYKEILFYDGQKESHALVMGALENEENVLCRVHSSCIFAHHFNSIECDCREQMEISQQLIQKEGKGIIIWLDQEGKGNGHYALLKSIEHKKAGLSQAEAYEAAGFKKDARDFAQAAKILKHIGIASIQMLTNNPKKVETLTQYGISVAGTKPTVLNNP
;
A
#
# COMPACT_ATOMS: atom_id res chain seq x y z
N MET A 1 -11.30 4.77 15.01
CA MET A 1 -10.17 5.49 15.64
C MET A 1 -8.90 4.70 15.31
N ILE A 2 -7.74 5.34 15.20
CA ILE A 2 -6.46 4.63 15.13
C ILE A 2 -5.61 5.07 16.32
N ILE A 3 -4.75 4.19 16.81
CA ILE A 3 -3.76 4.51 17.84
C ILE A 3 -2.38 4.15 17.33
N GLN A 4 -1.39 4.97 17.66
CA GLN A 4 0.02 4.64 17.48
C GLN A 4 0.45 3.73 18.64
N LEU A 5 1.01 2.56 18.32
CA LEU A 5 1.47 1.58 19.30
C LEU A 5 2.95 1.69 19.61
N ALA A 6 3.78 1.84 18.58
CA ALA A 6 5.24 1.88 18.70
C ALA A 6 5.88 2.59 17.49
N GLU A 7 7.14 2.98 17.63
CA GLU A 7 7.96 3.48 16.54
C GLU A 7 9.43 3.11 16.73
N THR A 8 10.18 2.97 15.63
CA THR A 8 11.62 2.72 15.64
C THR A 8 12.28 3.23 14.37
N GLU A 9 13.61 3.40 14.40
CA GLU A 9 14.42 3.52 13.19
C GLU A 9 14.57 2.15 12.54
N LEU A 10 14.49 2.11 11.21
CA LEU A 10 14.60 0.93 10.37
C LEU A 10 15.55 1.23 9.19
N LYS A 11 16.67 0.53 9.13
CA LYS A 11 17.60 0.60 8.00
C LYS A 11 17.21 -0.40 6.93
N THR A 12 17.04 0.07 5.70
CA THR A 12 16.68 -0.77 4.56
C THR A 12 17.72 -0.64 3.44
N LYS A 13 17.64 -1.51 2.43
CA LYS A 13 18.44 -1.34 1.20
C LYS A 13 18.12 -0.06 0.42
N PHE A 14 17.04 0.65 0.78
CA PHE A 14 16.57 1.87 0.14
C PHE A 14 16.70 3.10 1.06
N GLY A 15 17.52 3.01 2.10
CA GLY A 15 17.74 4.09 3.06
C GLY A 15 17.06 3.87 4.40
N ASP A 16 17.16 4.88 5.24
CA ASP A 16 16.70 4.87 6.61
C ASP A 16 15.26 5.38 6.69
N TYR A 17 14.40 4.59 7.32
CA TYR A 17 13.00 4.90 7.58
C TYR A 17 12.76 5.00 9.08
N LYS A 18 11.79 5.82 9.47
CA LYS A 18 11.07 5.65 10.73
C LYS A 18 9.89 4.73 10.47
N GLU A 19 9.86 3.58 11.11
CA GLU A 19 8.68 2.73 11.15
C GLU A 19 7.77 3.19 12.29
N ILE A 20 6.48 3.33 12.01
CA ILE A 20 5.44 3.61 13.00
C ILE A 20 4.36 2.54 12.87
N LEU A 21 4.07 1.85 13.98
CA LEU A 21 3.02 0.84 14.06
C LEU A 21 1.71 1.47 14.55
N PHE A 22 0.64 1.26 13.79
CA PHE A 22 -0.71 1.71 14.11
C PHE A 22 -1.66 0.53 14.31
N TYR A 23 -2.70 0.72 15.12
CA TYR A 23 -3.77 -0.25 15.35
C TYR A 23 -5.15 0.41 15.32
N ASP A 24 -6.14 -0.24 14.73
CA ASP A 24 -7.52 0.28 14.61
C ASP A 24 -8.55 -0.42 15.51
N GLY A 25 -8.10 -1.31 16.41
CA GLY A 25 -8.99 -2.17 17.19
C GLY A 25 -9.21 -3.56 16.57
N GLN A 26 -8.71 -3.81 15.35
CA GLN A 26 -8.83 -5.09 14.68
C GLN A 26 -7.49 -5.56 14.09
N LYS A 27 -6.76 -4.66 13.41
CA LYS A 27 -5.54 -4.99 12.66
C LYS A 27 -4.46 -3.95 12.87
N GLU A 28 -3.22 -4.43 12.78
CA GLU A 28 -2.05 -3.59 12.71
C GLU A 28 -1.85 -3.04 11.29
N SER A 29 -1.18 -1.89 11.20
CA SER A 29 -0.77 -1.26 9.95
C SER A 29 0.54 -0.51 10.18
N HIS A 30 1.44 -0.54 9.19
CA HIS A 30 2.76 0.06 9.32
C HIS A 30 2.83 1.31 8.44
N ALA A 31 3.48 2.35 8.95
CA ALA A 31 3.93 3.48 8.16
C ALA A 31 5.45 3.50 8.14
N LEU A 32 6.04 3.42 6.95
CA LEU A 32 7.47 3.64 6.73
C LEU A 32 7.64 5.07 6.25
N VAL A 33 8.20 5.92 7.09
CA VAL A 33 8.37 7.36 6.86
C VAL A 33 9.83 7.69 6.60
N MET A 34 10.11 8.37 5.49
CA MET A 34 11.42 8.94 5.18
C MET A 34 11.32 10.46 5.22
N GLY A 35 12.23 11.10 5.96
CA GLY A 35 12.24 12.56 6.15
C GLY A 35 11.16 13.06 7.11
N ALA A 36 11.14 14.39 7.33
CA ALA A 36 10.07 15.06 8.07
C ALA A 36 8.91 15.37 7.11
N LEU A 37 7.69 14.95 7.44
CA LEU A 37 6.53 15.00 6.54
C LEU A 37 5.40 15.91 7.01
N GLU A 38 5.46 16.40 8.25
CA GLU A 38 4.41 17.24 8.82
C GLU A 38 4.33 18.57 8.06
N ASN A 39 3.13 18.96 7.63
CA ASN A 39 2.83 20.13 6.81
C ASN A 39 3.49 20.16 5.42
N GLU A 40 4.18 19.09 5.01
CA GLU A 40 4.76 19.00 3.67
C GLU A 40 3.69 18.76 2.60
N GLU A 41 3.92 19.34 1.43
CA GLU A 41 3.08 19.19 0.24
C GLU A 41 3.72 18.26 -0.79
N ASN A 42 2.88 17.66 -1.63
CA ASN A 42 3.27 16.77 -2.73
C ASN A 42 4.15 15.58 -2.28
N VAL A 43 3.95 15.10 -1.05
CA VAL A 43 4.72 14.00 -0.47
C VAL A 43 4.46 12.70 -1.25
N LEU A 44 5.51 12.02 -1.69
CA LEU A 44 5.38 10.71 -2.34
C LEU A 44 4.75 9.70 -1.38
N CYS A 45 3.62 9.11 -1.78
CA CYS A 45 2.85 8.20 -0.94
C CYS A 45 2.53 6.89 -1.65
N ARG A 46 2.91 5.75 -1.07
CA ARG A 46 2.51 4.42 -1.52
C ARG A 46 1.62 3.76 -0.47
N VAL A 47 0.36 3.50 -0.81
CA VAL A 47 -0.47 2.56 -0.04
C VAL A 47 -0.28 1.15 -0.58
N HIS A 48 0.37 0.29 0.19
CA HIS A 48 0.73 -1.08 -0.17
C HIS A 48 -0.17 -2.09 0.55
N SER A 49 -0.74 -3.05 -0.19
CA SER A 49 -1.50 -4.16 0.41
C SER A 49 -0.59 -5.37 0.50
N SER A 50 -0.63 -6.11 1.61
CA SER A 50 0.18 -7.30 1.83
C SER A 50 -0.02 -8.35 0.71
N CYS A 51 1.05 -9.07 0.41
CA CYS A 51 1.07 -10.21 -0.52
C CYS A 51 2.13 -11.22 -0.08
N ILE A 52 1.69 -12.34 0.51
CA ILE A 52 2.52 -13.42 1.03
C ILE A 52 3.37 -14.01 -0.10
N PHE A 53 2.75 -14.32 -1.24
CA PHE A 53 3.46 -14.93 -2.37
C PHE A 53 4.63 -14.08 -2.85
N ALA A 54 4.43 -12.77 -3.03
CA ALA A 54 5.48 -11.90 -3.54
C ALA A 54 6.55 -11.61 -2.49
N HIS A 55 6.14 -11.27 -1.26
CA HIS A 55 7.04 -10.72 -0.24
C HIS A 55 7.71 -11.78 0.63
N HIS A 56 7.09 -12.95 0.80
CA HIS A 56 7.64 -14.04 1.61
C HIS A 56 8.16 -15.20 0.77
N PHE A 57 7.49 -15.52 -0.34
CA PHE A 57 7.82 -16.69 -1.17
C PHE A 57 8.47 -16.35 -2.51
N ASN A 58 8.76 -15.06 -2.76
CA ASN A 58 9.46 -14.59 -3.95
C ASN A 58 8.77 -14.96 -5.28
N SER A 59 7.44 -15.13 -5.26
CA SER A 59 6.67 -15.44 -6.46
C SER A 59 6.81 -14.37 -7.54
N ILE A 60 6.85 -14.82 -8.79
CA ILE A 60 6.91 -14.00 -10.01
C ILE A 60 5.55 -13.86 -10.69
N GLU A 61 4.48 -14.41 -10.09
CA GLU A 61 3.12 -14.38 -10.66
C GLU A 61 2.42 -13.02 -10.50
N CYS A 62 3.04 -12.08 -9.79
CA CYS A 62 2.59 -10.71 -9.65
C CYS A 62 3.76 -9.76 -9.40
N ASP A 63 3.53 -8.47 -9.62
CA ASP A 63 4.50 -7.39 -9.49
C ASP A 63 4.52 -6.77 -8.07
N CYS A 64 3.85 -7.36 -7.08
CA CYS A 64 3.66 -6.72 -5.77
C CYS A 64 4.99 -6.37 -5.08
N ARG A 65 5.99 -7.25 -5.15
CA ARG A 65 7.33 -6.99 -4.60
C ARG A 65 8.04 -5.87 -5.36
N GLU A 66 8.07 -5.96 -6.69
CA GLU A 66 8.70 -4.95 -7.57
C GLU A 66 8.09 -3.56 -7.34
N GLN A 67 6.78 -3.48 -7.23
CA GLN A 67 6.07 -2.24 -6.94
C GLN A 67 6.44 -1.63 -5.57
N MET A 68 6.70 -2.46 -4.56
CA MET A 68 7.21 -2.00 -3.25
C MET A 68 8.63 -1.46 -3.38
N GLU A 69 9.49 -2.17 -4.11
CA GLU A 69 10.89 -1.79 -4.32
C GLU A 69 11.02 -0.48 -5.09
N ILE A 70 10.31 -0.34 -6.22
CA ILE A 70 10.28 0.89 -7.01
C ILE A 70 9.75 2.06 -6.17
N SER A 71 8.72 1.84 -5.35
CA SER A 71 8.19 2.89 -4.48
C SER A 71 9.24 3.38 -3.48
N GLN A 72 9.98 2.45 -2.85
CA GLN A 72 11.05 2.80 -1.91
C GLN A 72 12.20 3.52 -2.62
N GLN A 73 12.57 3.13 -3.83
CA GLN A 73 13.61 3.82 -4.62
C GLN A 73 13.19 5.24 -5.02
N LEU A 74 11.94 5.44 -5.44
CA LEU A 74 11.42 6.77 -5.75
C LEU A 74 11.41 7.68 -4.52
N ILE A 75 10.98 7.15 -3.37
CA ILE A 75 11.01 7.86 -2.09
C ILE A 75 12.45 8.18 -1.68
N GLN A 76 13.37 7.22 -1.79
CA GLN A 76 14.79 7.42 -1.52
C GLN A 76 15.38 8.54 -2.37
N LYS A 77 15.08 8.57 -3.68
CA LYS A 77 15.56 9.60 -4.60
C LYS A 77 15.04 10.99 -4.25
N GLU A 78 13.79 11.08 -3.78
CA GLU A 78 13.19 12.35 -3.34
C GLU A 78 13.69 12.77 -1.95
N GLY A 79 14.14 11.83 -1.12
CA GLY A 79 14.57 12.06 0.27
C GLY A 79 13.42 12.28 1.26
N LYS A 80 12.17 12.32 0.76
CA LYS A 80 10.96 12.42 1.57
C LYS A 80 9.83 11.60 0.99
N GLY A 81 9.12 10.85 1.85
CA GLY A 81 7.97 10.07 1.43
C GLY A 81 7.49 9.07 2.46
N ILE A 82 6.37 8.44 2.16
CA ILE A 82 5.72 7.47 3.04
C ILE A 82 5.23 6.24 2.30
N ILE A 83 5.40 5.08 2.92
CA ILE A 83 4.72 3.85 2.54
C ILE A 83 3.80 3.43 3.68
N ILE A 84 2.53 3.20 3.37
CA ILE A 84 1.56 2.62 4.30
C ILE A 84 1.33 1.18 3.91
N TRP A 85 1.73 0.26 4.76
CA TRP A 85 1.50 -1.17 4.60
C TRP A 85 0.23 -1.59 5.33
N LEU A 86 -0.72 -2.15 4.59
CA LEU A 86 -1.99 -2.66 5.09
C LEU A 86 -2.05 -4.17 4.92
N ASP A 87 -2.44 -4.91 5.97
CA ASP A 87 -2.66 -6.34 5.87
C ASP A 87 -3.98 -6.68 5.15
N GLN A 88 -3.87 -6.83 3.83
CA GLN A 88 -4.97 -6.92 2.87
C GLN A 88 -4.68 -7.94 1.76
N GLU A 89 -4.18 -9.10 2.16
CA GLU A 89 -3.94 -10.24 1.28
C GLU A 89 -5.14 -10.57 0.39
N GLY A 90 -4.88 -11.02 -0.83
CA GLY A 90 -5.91 -11.50 -1.74
C GLY A 90 -6.96 -10.45 -2.12
N LYS A 91 -6.53 -9.18 -2.29
CA LYS A 91 -7.43 -8.02 -2.43
C LYS A 91 -8.40 -7.89 -1.25
N GLY A 92 -7.92 -8.12 -0.03
CA GLY A 92 -8.72 -8.05 1.19
C GLY A 92 -9.62 -9.28 1.44
N ASN A 93 -9.65 -10.27 0.54
CA ASN A 93 -10.40 -11.51 0.76
C ASN A 93 -9.60 -12.54 1.59
N GLY A 94 -8.32 -12.29 1.83
CA GLY A 94 -7.42 -13.19 2.56
C GLY A 94 -6.80 -14.29 1.68
N HIS A 95 -5.79 -14.96 2.24
CA HIS A 95 -4.99 -15.93 1.50
C HIS A 95 -5.79 -17.18 1.08
N TYR A 96 -6.72 -17.63 1.92
CA TYR A 96 -7.59 -18.76 1.59
C TYR A 96 -8.41 -18.50 0.32
N ALA A 97 -8.99 -17.31 0.19
CA ALA A 97 -9.73 -16.91 -1.00
C ALA A 97 -8.83 -16.86 -2.24
N LEU A 98 -7.59 -16.39 -2.10
CA LEU A 98 -6.60 -16.40 -3.18
C LEU A 98 -6.40 -17.82 -3.69
N LEU A 99 -6.13 -18.78 -2.80
CA LEU A 99 -5.92 -20.18 -3.16
C LEU A 99 -7.14 -20.80 -3.84
N LYS A 100 -8.35 -20.53 -3.33
CA LYS A 100 -9.61 -20.98 -3.95
C LYS A 100 -9.84 -20.40 -5.35
N SER A 101 -9.37 -19.18 -5.61
CA SER A 101 -9.50 -18.54 -6.93
C SER A 101 -8.55 -19.10 -8.00
N ILE A 102 -7.51 -19.85 -7.63
CA ILE A 102 -6.44 -20.26 -8.56
C ILE A 102 -6.98 -21.11 -9.71
N GLU A 103 -7.90 -22.03 -9.44
CA GLU A 103 -8.48 -22.89 -10.48
C GLU A 103 -9.18 -22.06 -11.57
N HIS A 104 -9.99 -21.09 -11.14
CA HIS A 104 -10.67 -20.15 -12.03
C HIS A 104 -9.71 -19.26 -12.81
N LYS A 105 -8.61 -18.82 -12.17
CA LYS A 105 -7.57 -18.05 -12.85
C LYS A 105 -6.86 -18.89 -13.92
N LYS A 106 -6.56 -20.16 -13.63
CA LYS A 106 -5.99 -21.11 -14.61
C LYS A 106 -6.93 -21.39 -15.77
N ALA A 107 -8.24 -21.27 -15.55
CA ALA A 107 -9.26 -21.32 -16.61
C ALA A 107 -9.36 -20.03 -17.45
N GLY A 108 -8.47 -19.05 -17.23
CA GLY A 108 -8.37 -17.84 -18.05
C GLY A 108 -9.11 -16.62 -17.51
N LEU A 109 -9.78 -16.72 -16.35
CA LEU A 109 -10.44 -15.57 -15.74
C LEU A 109 -9.43 -14.56 -15.20
N SER A 110 -9.77 -13.27 -15.27
CA SER A 110 -9.00 -12.25 -14.56
C SER A 110 -9.03 -12.53 -13.06
N GLN A 111 -8.05 -12.03 -12.31
CA GLN A 111 -8.00 -12.26 -10.87
C GLN A 111 -9.27 -11.79 -10.14
N ALA A 112 -9.92 -10.71 -10.60
CA ALA A 112 -11.16 -10.21 -10.01
C ALA A 112 -12.33 -11.16 -10.25
N GLU A 113 -12.48 -11.67 -11.48
CA GLU A 113 -13.51 -12.63 -11.86
C GLU A 113 -13.28 -13.99 -11.20
N ALA A 114 -12.02 -14.40 -11.05
CA ALA A 114 -11.67 -15.63 -10.35
C ALA A 114 -12.08 -15.60 -8.87
N TYR A 115 -12.00 -14.44 -8.20
CA TYR A 115 -12.54 -14.29 -6.84
C TYR A 115 -14.06 -14.43 -6.80
N GLU A 116 -14.76 -13.76 -7.72
CA GLU A 116 -16.22 -13.83 -7.82
C GLU A 116 -16.70 -15.26 -8.09
N ALA A 117 -16.06 -15.96 -9.02
CA ALA A 117 -16.34 -17.37 -9.34
C ALA A 117 -16.11 -18.29 -8.12
N ALA A 118 -15.11 -17.98 -7.28
CA ALA A 118 -14.84 -18.69 -6.04
C ALA A 118 -15.74 -18.28 -4.85
N GLY A 119 -16.71 -17.37 -5.05
CA GLY A 119 -17.66 -16.92 -4.02
C GLY A 119 -17.19 -15.75 -3.15
N PHE A 120 -16.20 -14.97 -3.60
CA PHE A 120 -15.63 -13.83 -2.88
C PHE A 120 -15.85 -12.50 -3.60
N LYS A 121 -15.55 -11.37 -2.95
CA LYS A 121 -15.66 -10.05 -3.58
C LYS A 121 -14.53 -9.84 -4.58
N LYS A 122 -14.80 -9.15 -5.70
CA LYS A 122 -13.77 -8.75 -6.69
C LYS A 122 -12.62 -7.95 -6.06
N ASP A 123 -12.94 -7.11 -5.08
CA ASP A 123 -12.01 -6.31 -4.31
C ASP A 123 -12.63 -5.92 -2.96
N ALA A 124 -12.21 -6.60 -1.89
CA ALA A 124 -12.68 -6.35 -0.52
C ALA A 124 -11.81 -5.35 0.25
N ARG A 125 -10.82 -4.71 -0.39
CA ARG A 125 -9.92 -3.76 0.28
C ARG A 125 -10.65 -2.51 0.73
N ASP A 126 -10.19 -2.00 1.88
CA ASP A 126 -10.60 -0.72 2.47
C ASP A 126 -9.35 0.14 2.75
N PHE A 127 -9.29 1.33 2.17
CA PHE A 127 -8.15 2.24 2.32
C PHE A 127 -8.38 3.34 3.36
N ALA A 128 -9.49 3.30 4.09
CA ALA A 128 -9.80 4.25 5.16
C ALA A 128 -8.69 4.34 6.22
N GLN A 129 -8.07 3.21 6.55
CA GLN A 129 -6.98 3.14 7.52
C GLN A 129 -5.76 3.96 7.07
N ALA A 130 -5.41 3.90 5.78
CA ALA A 130 -4.32 4.70 5.24
C ALA A 130 -4.62 6.21 5.33
N ALA A 131 -5.85 6.63 5.04
CA ALA A 131 -6.23 8.02 5.19
C ALA A 131 -6.13 8.51 6.64
N LYS A 132 -6.52 7.69 7.62
CA LYS A 132 -6.38 8.04 9.04
C LYS A 132 -4.91 8.19 9.44
N ILE A 133 -4.04 7.29 8.97
CA ILE A 133 -2.60 7.35 9.22
C ILE A 133 -1.99 8.63 8.63
N LEU A 134 -2.33 8.97 7.38
CA LEU A 134 -1.84 10.21 6.74
C LEU A 134 -2.26 11.47 7.51
N LYS A 135 -3.50 11.52 7.98
CA LYS A 135 -3.98 12.62 8.84
C LYS A 135 -3.24 12.69 10.16
N HIS A 136 -2.99 11.55 10.80
CA HIS A 136 -2.22 11.48 12.04
C HIS A 136 -0.81 12.03 11.88
N ILE A 137 -0.16 11.76 10.75
CA ILE A 137 1.18 12.26 10.44
C ILE A 137 1.16 13.77 10.09
N GLY A 138 0.00 14.32 9.73
CA GLY A 138 -0.14 15.75 9.46
C GLY A 138 0.37 16.19 8.08
N ILE A 139 0.32 15.31 7.07
CA ILE A 139 0.77 15.64 5.70
C ILE A 139 -0.26 16.57 5.04
N ALA A 140 0.19 17.68 4.43
CA ALA A 140 -0.70 18.63 3.79
C ALA A 140 -1.25 18.12 2.44
N SER A 141 -0.40 17.52 1.60
CA SER A 141 -0.84 16.86 0.37
C SER A 141 0.10 15.73 -0.08
N ILE A 142 -0.44 14.76 -0.81
CA ILE A 142 0.30 13.60 -1.31
C ILE A 142 0.30 13.52 -2.84
N GLN A 143 1.39 13.00 -3.38
CA GLN A 143 1.49 12.47 -4.73
C GLN A 143 1.49 10.94 -4.66
N MET A 144 0.42 10.31 -5.12
CA MET A 144 0.24 8.86 -4.95
C MET A 144 1.01 8.02 -5.98
N LEU A 145 1.78 7.05 -5.51
CA LEU A 145 2.43 6.02 -6.32
C LEU A 145 1.44 4.86 -6.57
N THR A 146 0.50 5.05 -7.50
CA THR A 146 -0.53 4.04 -7.77
C THR A 146 -1.14 4.16 -9.17
N ASN A 147 -1.53 2.99 -9.72
CA ASN A 147 -2.38 2.87 -10.91
C ASN A 147 -3.83 2.51 -10.55
N ASN A 148 -4.17 2.43 -9.25
CA ASN A 148 -5.51 2.03 -8.81
C ASN A 148 -6.37 3.26 -8.47
N PRO A 149 -7.36 3.65 -9.31
CA PRO A 149 -8.18 4.83 -9.07
C PRO A 149 -9.01 4.73 -7.78
N LYS A 150 -9.41 3.51 -7.36
CA LYS A 150 -10.17 3.29 -6.11
C LYS A 150 -9.41 3.78 -4.87
N LYS A 151 -8.07 3.69 -4.87
CA LYS A 151 -7.26 4.20 -3.75
C LYS A 151 -7.38 5.72 -3.67
N VAL A 152 -7.16 6.41 -4.79
CA VAL A 152 -7.24 7.87 -4.89
C VAL A 152 -8.62 8.36 -4.42
N GLU A 153 -9.68 7.75 -4.94
CA GLU A 153 -11.05 8.08 -4.56
C GLU A 153 -11.29 7.92 -3.06
N THR A 154 -10.91 6.76 -2.49
CA THR A 154 -11.09 6.49 -1.06
C THR A 154 -10.35 7.52 -0.21
N LEU A 155 -9.08 7.79 -0.50
CA LEU A 155 -8.30 8.77 0.26
C LEU A 155 -8.88 10.19 0.16
N THR A 156 -9.32 10.59 -1.02
CA THR A 156 -9.96 11.89 -1.26
C THR A 156 -11.27 12.03 -0.49
N GLN A 157 -12.13 11.00 -0.50
CA GLN A 157 -13.37 10.97 0.29
C GLN A 157 -13.13 11.09 1.80
N TYR A 158 -11.99 10.57 2.27
CA TYR A 158 -11.56 10.73 3.65
C TYR A 158 -10.87 12.07 3.91
N GLY A 159 -10.84 13.00 2.96
CA GLY A 159 -10.31 14.36 3.13
C GLY A 159 -8.79 14.46 3.05
N ILE A 160 -8.12 13.52 2.39
CA ILE A 160 -6.70 13.66 2.03
C ILE A 160 -6.60 14.47 0.74
N SER A 161 -5.73 15.48 0.74
CA SER A 161 -5.39 16.22 -0.47
C SER A 161 -4.47 15.38 -1.36
N VAL A 162 -5.01 14.82 -2.44
CA VAL A 162 -4.24 14.08 -3.45
C VAL A 162 -3.92 15.01 -4.61
N ALA A 163 -2.68 15.49 -4.69
CA ALA A 163 -2.22 16.40 -5.74
C ALA A 163 -2.14 15.71 -7.11
N GLY A 164 -1.97 14.38 -7.13
CA GLY A 164 -2.05 13.57 -8.33
C GLY A 164 -1.53 12.15 -8.12
N THR A 165 -1.45 11.41 -9.22
CA THR A 165 -0.87 10.06 -9.26
C THR A 165 0.39 10.03 -10.12
N LYS A 166 1.39 9.26 -9.70
CA LYS A 166 2.54 8.86 -10.52
C LYS A 166 2.53 7.35 -10.70
N PRO A 167 2.85 6.84 -11.90
CA PRO A 167 3.04 5.41 -12.10
C PRO A 167 4.22 4.92 -11.26
N THR A 168 4.12 3.69 -10.78
CA THR A 168 5.21 3.02 -10.04
C THR A 168 6.13 2.32 -11.04
N VAL A 169 6.88 3.13 -11.79
CA VAL A 169 7.89 2.70 -12.76
C VAL A 169 9.16 3.51 -12.52
N LEU A 170 10.32 2.86 -12.67
CA LEU A 170 11.59 3.58 -12.75
C LEU A 170 11.80 3.97 -14.20
N ASN A 171 11.83 5.27 -14.48
CA ASN A 171 12.41 5.73 -15.74
C ASN A 171 13.93 5.60 -15.59
N ASN A 172 14.51 4.55 -16.17
CA ASN A 172 15.96 4.53 -16.36
C ASN A 172 16.29 5.60 -17.41
N PRO A 173 17.32 6.45 -17.18
CA PRO A 173 17.83 7.33 -18.21
C PRO A 173 18.34 6.56 -19.43
#